data_AF-A0A4Q3Z6K9-F1
#
_entry.id   AF-A0A4Q3Z6K9-F1
#
_cell.length_a   1.000
_cell.length_b   1.000
_cell.length_c   1.000
_cell.angle_alpha   90.00
_cell.angle_beta   90.00
_cell.angle_gamma   90.00
#
_symmetry.space_group_name_H-M   'P 1'
#
loop_
_entity.id
_entity.type
_entity.pdbx_description
1 polymer ?
#
loop_
_entity_poly.entity_id
_entity_poly.type
_entity_poly.pdbx_seq_one_letter_code
_entity_poly.pdbx_strand_id
1 'polypeptide(L)'
;MPSFLKSLVDARIEAAREDGTLDRLPGSGKPLDLKGDPFDAMMDRMHKAAKTKPRAVSLKDQITAETARLAELVDPEARRAQMKILSDLQTRLAVEMEQLSRRR
;
A
#
# COMPACT_ATOMS: atom_id res chain seq x y z
N MET A 1 13.96 -5.57 -34.11
CA MET A 1 14.94 -4.50 -33.80
C MET A 1 14.53 -3.75 -32.53
N PRO A 2 14.91 -4.23 -31.32
CA PRO A 2 14.68 -3.54 -30.05
C PRO A 2 15.85 -2.61 -29.64
N SER A 3 16.79 -2.34 -30.56
CA SER A 3 18.05 -1.63 -30.31
C SER A 3 17.86 -0.19 -29.80
N PHE A 4 16.86 0.53 -30.31
CA PHE A 4 16.63 1.93 -29.94
C PHE A 4 16.21 2.11 -28.48
N LEU A 5 15.34 1.23 -27.95
CA LEU A 5 14.97 1.28 -26.54
C LEU A 5 16.16 0.97 -25.65
N LYS A 6 17.00 0.01 -26.05
CA LYS A 6 18.23 -0.30 -25.33
C LYS A 6 19.18 0.90 -25.30
N SER A 7 19.42 1.55 -26.44
CA SER A 7 20.31 2.72 -26.49
C SER A 7 19.77 3.91 -25.70
N LEU A 8 18.45 4.11 -25.67
CA LEU A 8 17.81 5.14 -24.87
C LEU A 8 17.97 4.87 -23.36
N VAL A 9 17.78 3.62 -22.93
CA VAL A 9 17.96 3.21 -21.54
C VAL A 9 19.43 3.34 -21.13
N ASP A 10 20.35 2.86 -21.96
CA ASP A 10 21.80 2.95 -21.70
C ASP A 10 22.24 4.42 -21.53
N ALA A 11 21.79 5.31 -22.42
CA ALA A 11 22.09 6.74 -22.32
C ALA A 11 21.54 7.39 -21.03
N ARG A 12 20.39 6.91 -20.53
CA ARG A 12 19.80 7.41 -19.28
C ARG A 12 20.52 6.90 -18.04
N ILE A 13 21.03 5.67 -18.09
CA ILE A 13 21.84 5.08 -17.02
C ILE A 13 23.17 5.82 -16.94
N GLU A 14 23.83 6.11 -18.07
CA GLU A 14 25.10 6.85 -18.05
C GLU A 14 24.93 8.27 -17.52
N ALA A 15 23.90 8.99 -17.96
CA ALA A 15 23.61 10.31 -17.38
C ALA A 15 23.40 10.27 -15.85
N ALA A 16 22.74 9.22 -15.34
CA ALA A 16 22.51 9.02 -13.91
C ALA A 16 23.76 8.56 -13.13
N ARG A 17 24.78 8.06 -13.83
CA ARG A 17 26.11 7.76 -13.26
C ARG A 17 26.94 9.03 -13.16
N GLU A 18 26.96 9.82 -14.22
CA GLU A 18 27.72 11.08 -14.29
C GLU A 18 27.21 12.12 -13.29
N ASP A 19 25.89 12.19 -13.08
CA ASP A 19 25.28 13.10 -12.10
C ASP A 19 25.36 12.60 -10.64
N GLY A 20 25.92 11.41 -10.42
CA GLY A 20 26.11 10.81 -9.09
C GLY A 20 24.81 10.37 -8.41
N THR A 21 23.68 10.34 -9.11
CA THR A 21 22.37 9.95 -8.54
C THR A 21 22.37 8.50 -8.05
N LEU A 22 23.22 7.64 -8.63
CA LEU A 22 23.35 6.23 -8.24
C LEU A 22 24.29 6.00 -7.03
N ASP A 23 25.11 6.97 -6.63
CA ASP A 23 26.15 6.78 -5.61
C ASP A 23 25.60 6.79 -4.17
N ARG A 24 24.43 7.41 -3.94
CA ARG A 24 23.82 7.53 -2.61
C ARG A 24 22.35 7.13 -2.58
N LEU A 25 22.03 6.03 -3.26
CA LEU A 25 20.67 5.51 -3.25
C LEU A 25 20.20 5.22 -1.81
N PRO A 26 18.93 5.51 -1.49
CA PRO A 26 18.35 5.19 -0.19
C PRO A 26 18.47 3.69 0.10
N GLY A 27 19.35 3.33 1.03
CA GLY A 27 19.59 1.93 1.42
C GLY A 27 20.91 1.32 0.93
N SER A 28 21.73 2.06 0.17
CA SER A 28 23.08 1.60 -0.20
C SER A 28 23.90 1.23 1.04
N GLY A 29 24.50 0.03 1.02
CA GLY A 29 25.34 -0.50 2.11
C GLY A 29 24.58 -0.95 3.35
N LYS A 30 23.25 -0.82 3.40
CA LYS A 30 22.44 -1.33 4.52
C LYS A 30 22.13 -2.81 4.31
N PRO A 31 22.14 -3.64 5.38
CA PRO A 31 21.72 -5.04 5.27
C PRO A 31 20.28 -5.12 4.75
N LEU A 32 20.02 -6.12 3.92
CA LEU A 32 18.67 -6.41 3.46
C LEU A 32 17.82 -6.85 4.65
N ASP A 33 16.64 -6.25 4.79
CA ASP A 33 15.64 -6.73 5.74
C ASP A 33 14.98 -7.98 5.14
N LEU A 34 15.40 -9.14 5.63
CA LEU A 34 14.88 -10.45 5.23
C LEU A 34 13.64 -10.85 6.04
N LYS A 35 13.11 -9.96 6.90
CA LYS A 35 11.89 -10.25 7.65
C LYS A 35 10.68 -10.07 6.75
N GLY A 36 9.94 -11.17 6.55
CA GLY A 36 8.71 -11.17 5.75
C GLY A 36 8.95 -11.46 4.27
N ASP A 37 7.88 -11.39 3.48
CA ASP A 37 7.94 -11.62 2.04
C ASP A 37 8.56 -10.39 1.32
N PRO A 38 9.64 -10.56 0.54
CA PRO A 38 10.26 -9.48 -0.24
C PRO A 38 9.27 -8.77 -1.18
N PHE A 39 8.28 -9.50 -1.70
CA PHE A 39 7.26 -8.96 -2.59
C PHE A 39 6.33 -7.99 -1.85
N ASP A 40 5.87 -8.35 -0.66
CA ASP A 40 5.02 -7.50 0.18
C ASP A 40 5.77 -6.21 0.57
N ALA A 41 7.04 -6.33 0.97
CA ALA A 41 7.88 -5.18 1.30
C ALA A 41 8.09 -4.23 0.09
N MET A 42 8.23 -4.78 -1.12
CA MET A 42 8.30 -3.99 -2.35
C MET A 42 6.98 -3.26 -2.62
N MET A 43 5.85 -3.96 -2.54
CA MET A 43 4.53 -3.37 -2.76
C MET A 43 4.24 -2.25 -1.76
N ASP A 44 4.59 -2.43 -0.49
CA ASP A 44 4.46 -1.39 0.52
C ASP A 44 5.31 -0.14 0.21
N ARG A 45 6.54 -0.32 -0.28
CA ARG A 45 7.39 0.81 -0.69
C ARG A 45 6.81 1.53 -1.91
N MET A 46 6.32 0.79 -2.91
CA MET A 46 5.68 1.37 -4.09
C MET A 46 4.43 2.16 -3.73
N HIS A 47 3.54 1.59 -2.90
CA HIS A 47 2.34 2.26 -2.41
C HIS A 47 2.67 3.53 -1.61
N LYS A 48 3.68 3.48 -0.73
CA LYS A 48 4.16 4.67 0.01
C LYS A 48 4.71 5.74 -0.92
N ALA A 49 5.51 5.36 -1.92
CA ALA A 49 6.09 6.28 -2.90
C ALA A 49 5.02 6.94 -3.79
N ALA A 50 4.00 6.17 -4.19
CA ALA A 50 2.86 6.65 -4.98
C ALA A 50 1.80 7.41 -4.16
N LYS A 51 1.96 7.51 -2.82
CA LYS A 51 0.96 8.05 -1.88
C LYS A 51 -0.42 7.38 -1.99
N THR A 52 -0.48 6.15 -2.49
CA THR A 52 -1.73 5.42 -2.69
C THR A 52 -1.76 4.17 -1.83
N LYS A 53 -2.65 4.13 -0.84
CA LYS A 53 -2.95 2.90 -0.10
C LYS A 53 -3.96 2.07 -0.90
N PRO A 54 -3.80 0.74 -1.00
CA PRO A 54 -4.85 -0.13 -1.53
C PRO A 54 -6.17 0.10 -0.79
N ARG A 55 -7.28 0.06 -1.53
CA ARG A 55 -8.61 0.35 -0.98
C ARG A 55 -8.96 -0.57 0.19
N ALA A 56 -8.61 -1.86 0.11
CA ALA A 56 -8.79 -2.83 1.19
C ALA A 56 -8.05 -2.44 2.49
N VAL A 57 -6.84 -1.87 2.38
CA VAL A 57 -6.08 -1.41 3.55
C VAL A 57 -6.75 -0.20 4.20
N SER A 58 -7.18 0.77 3.38
CA SER A 58 -7.93 1.94 3.87
C SER A 58 -9.23 1.55 4.59
N LEU A 59 -9.98 0.57 4.05
CA LEU A 59 -11.19 0.05 4.68
C LEU A 59 -10.90 -0.64 6.02
N LYS A 60 -9.80 -1.39 6.14
CA LYS A 60 -9.38 -1.99 7.42
C LYS A 60 -8.98 -0.94 8.46
N ASP A 61 -8.27 0.10 8.05
CA ASP A 61 -7.92 1.24 8.93
C ASP A 61 -9.21 1.90 9.47
N GLN A 62 -10.21 2.12 8.60
CA GLN A 62 -11.51 2.68 8.99
C GLN A 62 -12.28 1.78 9.95
N ILE A 63 -12.39 0.48 9.67
CA ILE A 63 -13.07 -0.48 10.57
C ILE A 63 -12.42 -0.45 11.96
N THR A 64 -11.09 -0.42 12.03
CA THR A 64 -10.37 -0.35 13.32
C THR A 64 -10.73 0.92 14.08
N ALA A 65 -10.76 2.08 13.40
CA ALA A 65 -11.14 3.35 14.00
C ALA A 65 -12.62 3.36 14.47
N GLU A 66 -13.55 2.85 13.65
CA GLU A 66 -14.97 2.79 14.03
C GLU A 66 -15.22 1.80 15.17
N THR A 67 -14.44 0.71 15.26
CA THR A 67 -14.51 -0.25 16.36
C THR A 67 -14.05 0.38 17.68
N ALA A 68 -12.97 1.18 17.64
CA ALA A 68 -12.53 1.94 18.80
C ALA A 68 -13.60 2.95 19.25
N ARG A 69 -14.17 3.71 18.30
CA ARG A 69 -15.29 4.63 18.59
C ARG A 69 -16.50 3.92 19.20
N LEU A 70 -16.85 2.73 18.69
CA LEU A 70 -17.96 1.94 19.23
C LEU A 70 -17.73 1.54 20.70
N ALA A 71 -16.48 1.29 21.10
CA ALA A 71 -16.14 0.93 22.47
C ALA A 71 -16.29 2.11 23.45
N GLU A 72 -16.16 3.34 22.96
CA GLU A 72 -16.29 4.57 23.76
C GLU A 72 -17.76 5.03 23.90
N LEU A 73 -18.67 4.52 23.06
CA LEU A 73 -20.08 4.90 23.08
C LEU A 73 -20.86 4.16 24.17
N VAL A 74 -21.47 4.93 25.06
CA VAL A 74 -22.34 4.43 26.15
C VAL A 74 -23.82 4.49 25.79
N ASP A 75 -24.21 5.47 24.95
CA ASP A 75 -25.60 5.64 24.51
C ASP A 75 -26.04 4.50 23.57
N PRO A 76 -27.13 3.77 23.89
CA PRO A 76 -27.60 2.63 23.10
C PRO A 76 -27.98 2.99 21.65
N GLU A 77 -28.58 4.16 21.41
CA GLU A 77 -28.99 4.58 20.07
C GLU A 77 -27.77 4.98 19.21
N ALA A 78 -26.86 5.78 19.78
CA ALA A 78 -25.58 6.09 19.12
C ALA A 78 -24.76 4.82 18.82
N ARG A 79 -24.76 3.85 19.74
CA ARG A 79 -24.07 2.57 19.55
C ARG A 79 -24.68 1.74 18.42
N ARG A 80 -26.01 1.72 18.28
CA ARG A 80 -26.71 1.08 17.15
C ARG A 80 -26.38 1.75 15.82
N ALA A 81 -26.39 3.08 15.78
CA ALA A 81 -26.03 3.83 14.58
C ALA A 81 -24.57 3.54 14.16
N GLN A 82 -23.65 3.50 15.13
CA GLN A 82 -22.25 3.18 14.91
C GLN A 82 -22.04 1.75 14.40
N MET A 83 -22.80 0.78 14.93
CA MET A 83 -22.78 -0.61 14.42
C MET A 83 -23.21 -0.71 12.96
N LYS A 84 -24.17 0.11 12.52
CA LYS A 84 -24.59 0.15 11.12
C LYS A 84 -23.47 0.63 10.20
N ILE A 85 -22.72 1.65 10.62
CA ILE A 85 -21.56 2.16 9.87
C ILE A 85 -20.48 1.07 9.76
N LEU A 86 -20.18 0.40 10.87
CA LEU A 86 -19.20 -0.68 10.91
C LEU A 86 -19.60 -1.86 10.01
N SER A 87 -20.88 -2.23 9.99
CA SER A 87 -21.41 -3.29 9.12
C SER A 87 -21.31 -2.95 7.62
N ASP A 88 -21.59 -1.71 7.25
CA ASP A 88 -21.42 -1.24 5.86
C ASP A 88 -19.95 -1.30 5.42
N LEU A 89 -19.02 -0.82 6.27
CA LEU A 89 -17.59 -0.89 6.00
C LEU A 89 -17.09 -2.33 5.85
N GLN A 90 -17.54 -3.25 6.70
CA GLN A 90 -17.21 -4.67 6.61
C GLN A 90 -17.73 -5.29 5.31
N THR A 91 -18.96 -4.95 4.90
CA THR A 91 -19.55 -5.42 3.64
C THR A 91 -18.74 -4.94 2.44
N ARG A 92 -18.34 -3.67 2.42
CA ARG A 92 -17.47 -3.10 1.36
C ARG A 92 -16.11 -3.80 1.30
N LEU A 93 -15.52 -4.10 2.44
CA LEU A 93 -14.25 -4.83 2.50
C LEU A 93 -14.40 -6.25 1.93
N ALA A 94 -15.49 -6.96 2.27
CA ALA A 94 -15.74 -8.30 1.74
C ALA A 94 -15.86 -8.30 0.21
N VAL A 95 -16.60 -7.35 -0.36
CA VAL A 95 -16.73 -7.20 -1.83
C VAL A 95 -15.38 -6.91 -2.48
N GLU A 96 -14.58 -6.01 -1.90
CA GLU A 96 -13.25 -5.67 -2.43
C GLU A 96 -12.31 -6.90 -2.39
N MET A 97 -12.32 -7.66 -1.29
CA MET A 97 -11.52 -8.88 -1.16
C MET A 97 -11.95 -9.98 -2.15
N GLU A 98 -13.25 -10.14 -2.39
CA GLU A 98 -13.77 -11.07 -3.39
C GLU A 98 -13.32 -10.66 -4.80
N GLN A 99 -13.38 -9.37 -5.14
CA GLN A 99 -12.89 -8.87 -6.42
C GLN A 99 -11.40 -9.13 -6.62
N LEU A 100 -10.58 -8.95 -5.57
CA LEU A 100 -9.15 -9.26 -5.62
C LEU A 100 -8.90 -10.76 -5.80
N SER A 101 -9.64 -11.61 -5.10
CA SER A 101 -9.53 -13.07 -5.23
C SER A 101 -9.90 -13.56 -6.62
N ARG A 102 -10.85 -12.92 -7.30
CA ARG A 102 -11.27 -13.28 -8.68
C ARG A 102 -10.27 -12.82 -9.76
N ARG A 103 -9.37 -11.88 -9.43
CA ARG A 103 -8.36 -11.33 -10.35
C ARG A 103 -7.01 -12.02 -10.27
N ARG A 104 -6.79 -12.85 -9.25
CA ARG A 104 -5.63 -13.74 -9.11
C ARG A 104 -5.89 -15.05 -9.86
#